data_AF-U6CYV4-F1
#
_entry.id   AF-U6CYV4-F1
#
_cell.length_a   1.000
_cell.length_b   1.000
_cell.length_c   1.000
_cell.angle_alpha   90.00
_cell.angle_beta   90.00
_cell.angle_gamma   90.00
#
_symmetry.space_group_name_H-M   'P 1'
#
loop_
_entity.id
_entity.type
_entity.pdbx_description
1 polymer ?
#
loop_
_entity_poly.entity_id
_entity_poly.type
_entity_poly.pdbx_seq_one_letter_code
_entity_poly.pdbx_strand_id
1 'polypeptide(L)'
;MTSMLTYTFKNLPNTSKWALQFFVRPLSCSSQLRAAPATQTKSKKTLAKPNIRNVVVVDGVRIPFLLSGTSYKDLMPHDLARAALSGLLTRTNVPKDVVDYIIFGTVIQEVKTSNVAREA
;
A
#
# COMPACT_ATOMS: atom_id res chain seq x y z
N MET A 1 -1.91 -6.66 44.12
CA MET A 1 -0.53 -7.16 44.16
C MET A 1 0.05 -7.06 42.76
N THR A 2 0.83 -6.01 42.54
CA THR A 2 1.42 -5.58 41.26
C THR A 2 2.93 -5.86 41.26
N SER A 3 3.47 -6.39 40.17
CA SER A 3 4.90 -6.57 39.87
C SER A 3 4.96 -6.98 38.38
N MET A 4 5.26 -6.18 37.36
CA MET A 4 6.40 -5.28 37.07
C MET A 4 7.77 -5.85 37.43
N LEU A 5 8.42 -6.50 36.45
CA LEU A 5 9.88 -6.64 36.40
C LEU A 5 10.39 -6.58 34.95
N THR A 6 10.91 -5.41 34.60
CA THR A 6 11.85 -5.12 33.52
C THR A 6 13.28 -5.52 33.90
N TYR A 7 14.22 -5.36 32.94
CA TYR A 7 15.70 -5.41 33.05
C TYR A 7 16.35 -6.80 32.80
N THR A 8 17.50 -6.95 32.11
CA THR A 8 18.56 -6.01 31.74
C THR A 8 19.44 -6.61 30.63
N PHE A 9 19.95 -5.74 29.76
CA PHE A 9 21.11 -5.91 28.88
C PHE A 9 22.37 -6.36 29.65
N LYS A 10 23.15 -7.30 29.11
CA LYS A 10 24.60 -7.43 29.41
C LYS A 10 25.38 -7.84 28.15
N ASN A 11 26.16 -6.88 27.65
CA ASN A 11 27.34 -7.08 26.81
C ASN A 11 28.52 -7.50 27.71
N LEU A 12 29.45 -8.31 27.20
CA LEU A 12 30.91 -8.04 27.29
C LEU A 12 31.70 -8.99 26.34
N PRO A 13 32.86 -8.55 25.80
CA PRO A 13 33.66 -9.26 24.81
C PRO A 13 34.90 -9.94 25.44
N ASN A 14 35.51 -10.95 24.79
CA ASN A 14 36.97 -11.08 24.84
C ASN A 14 37.56 -12.01 23.76
N THR A 15 38.77 -11.65 23.42
CA THR A 15 39.74 -12.11 22.41
C THR A 15 40.26 -13.54 22.58
N SER A 16 40.71 -14.17 21.48
CA SER A 16 42.02 -14.86 21.46
C SER A 16 42.48 -15.19 20.05
N LYS A 17 43.74 -14.83 19.78
CA LYS A 17 44.51 -15.05 18.56
C LYS A 17 44.99 -16.50 18.51
N TRP A 18 45.10 -17.10 17.33
CA TRP A 18 46.23 -17.99 17.00
C TRP A 18 46.48 -18.01 15.50
N ALA A 19 47.71 -17.65 15.16
CA ALA A 19 48.25 -17.58 13.82
C ALA A 19 48.72 -18.97 13.39
N LEU A 20 48.63 -19.29 12.09
CA LEU A 20 49.59 -20.14 11.41
C LEU A 20 49.63 -19.75 9.92
N GLN A 21 50.68 -19.02 9.55
CA GLN A 21 51.11 -18.84 8.17
C GLN A 21 51.88 -20.09 7.73
N PHE A 22 51.49 -20.69 6.61
CA PHE A 22 52.36 -21.56 5.82
C PHE A 22 52.33 -21.12 4.35
N PHE A 23 53.55 -20.95 3.83
CA PHE A 23 53.93 -20.50 2.49
C PHE A 23 54.04 -21.71 1.56
N VAL A 24 53.37 -21.76 0.39
CA VAL A 24 53.93 -22.30 -0.87
C VAL A 24 53.15 -21.77 -2.10
N ARG A 25 53.85 -21.72 -3.23
CA ARG A 25 53.66 -20.95 -4.46
C ARG A 25 52.71 -21.64 -5.50
N PRO A 26 52.53 -21.11 -6.73
CA PRO A 26 51.24 -20.78 -7.33
C PRO A 26 50.66 -21.86 -8.27
N LEU A 27 49.34 -21.88 -8.44
CA LEU A 27 48.67 -22.58 -9.52
C LEU A 27 47.75 -21.62 -10.28
N SER A 28 48.15 -21.44 -11.54
CA SER A 28 47.40 -20.90 -12.66
C SER A 28 45.93 -21.29 -12.65
N CYS A 29 45.05 -20.31 -12.70
CA CYS A 29 43.84 -20.30 -13.53
C CYS A 29 43.27 -18.89 -13.48
N SER A 30 43.54 -18.12 -14.54
CA SER A 30 42.83 -16.87 -14.78
C SER A 30 41.36 -17.18 -15.07
N SER A 31 40.51 -17.23 -14.04
CA SER A 31 39.11 -16.93 -14.26
C SER A 31 39.03 -15.41 -14.39
N GLN A 32 39.17 -14.94 -15.64
CA GLN A 32 38.66 -13.64 -16.00
C GLN A 32 37.19 -13.63 -15.59
N LEU A 33 36.88 -13.01 -14.45
CA LEU A 33 35.54 -12.55 -14.13
C LEU A 33 35.23 -11.53 -15.22
N ARG A 34 34.70 -12.04 -16.34
CA ARG A 34 34.12 -11.22 -17.38
C ARG A 34 32.94 -10.56 -16.71
N ALA A 35 33.14 -9.31 -16.26
CA ALA A 35 32.05 -8.46 -15.82
C ALA A 35 31.00 -8.53 -16.92
N ALA A 36 29.84 -9.11 -16.60
CA ALA A 36 28.72 -9.08 -17.51
C ALA A 36 28.49 -7.60 -17.87
N PRO A 37 28.37 -7.24 -19.15
CA PRO A 37 28.12 -5.86 -19.52
C PRO A 37 26.86 -5.42 -18.78
N ALA A 38 26.98 -4.33 -18.01
CA ALA A 38 25.87 -3.75 -17.28
C ALA A 38 24.70 -3.57 -18.25
N THR A 39 23.67 -4.40 -18.13
CA THR A 39 22.50 -4.35 -18.98
C THR A 39 21.83 -3.01 -18.70
N GLN A 40 21.97 -2.06 -19.63
CA GLN A 40 21.40 -0.73 -19.52
C GLN A 40 19.90 -0.86 -19.24
N THR A 41 19.47 -0.44 -18.05
CA THR A 41 18.06 -0.44 -17.68
C THR A 41 17.38 0.62 -18.52
N LYS A 42 16.70 0.19 -19.60
CA LYS A 42 15.98 1.11 -20.48
C LYS A 42 14.97 1.91 -19.65
N SER A 43 15.11 3.23 -19.63
CA SER A 43 14.15 4.09 -18.95
C SER A 43 12.80 4.00 -19.66
N LYS A 44 11.74 3.75 -18.88
CA LYS A 44 10.37 3.70 -19.41
C LYS A 44 9.98 5.11 -19.84
N LYS A 45 9.38 5.24 -21.03
CA LYS A 45 8.85 6.52 -21.52
C LYS A 45 7.62 6.93 -20.71
N THR A 46 7.61 8.16 -20.19
CA THR A 46 6.48 8.75 -19.45
C THR A 46 5.46 9.33 -20.43
N LEU A 47 4.17 9.06 -20.21
CA LEU A 47 3.07 9.37 -21.15
C LEU A 47 2.27 10.64 -20.79
N ALA A 48 2.66 11.38 -19.75
CA ALA A 48 1.93 12.56 -19.31
C ALA A 48 1.93 13.66 -20.39
N LYS A 49 0.75 14.23 -20.67
CA LYS A 49 0.57 15.26 -21.72
C LYS A 49 0.79 16.65 -21.11
N PRO A 50 1.68 17.51 -21.64
CA PRO A 50 2.03 18.79 -21.02
C PRO A 50 0.94 19.89 -21.16
N ASN A 51 0.03 19.78 -22.14
CA ASN A 51 -0.97 20.82 -22.43
C ASN A 51 -2.38 20.51 -21.86
N ILE A 52 -2.49 19.51 -20.99
CA ILE A 52 -3.75 19.13 -20.33
C ILE A 52 -3.49 19.10 -18.83
N ARG A 53 -4.42 19.63 -18.04
CA ARG A 53 -4.31 19.58 -16.57
C ARG A 53 -4.29 18.12 -16.11
N ASN A 54 -3.34 17.79 -15.25
CA ASN A 54 -3.27 16.46 -14.66
C ASN A 54 -4.40 16.27 -13.64
N VAL A 55 -5.07 15.13 -13.72
CA VAL A 55 -6.06 14.69 -12.72
C VAL A 55 -5.40 13.65 -11.84
N VAL A 56 -5.56 13.79 -10.53
CA VAL A 56 -4.94 12.91 -9.54
C VAL A 56 -6.01 12.31 -8.63
N VAL A 57 -5.76 11.08 -8.17
CA VAL A 57 -6.55 10.45 -7.11
C VAL A 57 -5.88 10.80 -5.78
N VAL A 58 -6.59 11.51 -4.91
CA VAL A 58 -6.05 11.96 -3.62
C VAL A 58 -5.96 10.78 -2.64
N ASP A 59 -7.09 10.12 -2.40
CA ASP A 59 -7.18 8.91 -1.57
C ASP A 59 -8.41 8.09 -1.98
N GLY A 60 -8.48 6.84 -1.53
CA GLY A 60 -9.58 5.92 -1.81
C GLY A 60 -9.99 5.12 -0.58
N VAL A 61 -11.31 4.96 -0.42
CA VAL A 61 -11.91 4.16 0.66
C VAL A 61 -12.92 3.19 0.08
N ARG A 62 -13.09 2.06 0.77
CA ARG A 62 -14.14 1.09 0.51
C ARG A 62 -14.67 0.56 1.82
N ILE A 63 -15.90 0.07 1.79
CA ILE A 63 -16.40 -0.79 2.85
C ILE A 63 -15.74 -2.19 2.76
N PRO A 64 -15.72 -2.96 3.86
CA PRO A 64 -15.34 -4.38 3.82
C PRO A 64 -16.21 -5.14 2.83
N PHE A 65 -15.60 -5.97 1.97
CA PHE A 65 -16.33 -6.81 1.03
C PHE A 65 -16.74 -8.10 1.74
N LEU A 66 -18.03 -8.23 1.99
CA LEU A 66 -18.62 -9.39 2.66
C LEU A 66 -19.34 -10.26 1.63
N LEU A 67 -19.49 -11.54 1.95
CA LEU A 67 -20.28 -12.47 1.15
C LEU A 67 -21.77 -12.10 1.22
N SER A 68 -22.48 -12.13 0.09
CA SER A 68 -23.90 -11.78 0.01
C SER A 68 -24.76 -12.63 0.94
N GLY A 69 -25.70 -12.00 1.66
CA GLY A 69 -26.55 -12.70 2.64
C GLY A 69 -25.93 -12.86 4.04
N THR A 70 -24.73 -12.32 4.27
CA THR A 70 -24.11 -12.24 5.62
C THR A 70 -24.51 -10.96 6.34
N SER A 71 -23.57 -10.17 6.87
CA SER A 71 -23.85 -9.05 7.79
C SER A 71 -24.52 -7.83 7.16
N TYR A 72 -24.48 -7.68 5.84
CA TYR A 72 -25.14 -6.57 5.12
C TYR A 72 -26.53 -6.91 4.57
N LYS A 73 -27.05 -8.11 4.87
CA LYS A 73 -28.30 -8.61 4.26
C LYS A 73 -29.53 -7.75 4.54
N ASP A 74 -29.56 -7.05 5.66
CA ASP A 74 -30.70 -6.24 6.10
C ASP A 74 -30.56 -4.75 5.70
N LEU A 75 -29.49 -4.38 4.97
CA LEU A 75 -29.19 -3.02 4.54
C LEU A 75 -29.60 -2.77 3.09
N MET A 76 -29.99 -1.53 2.78
CA MET A 76 -30.24 -1.12 1.40
C MET A 76 -28.94 -0.69 0.69
N PRO A 77 -28.87 -0.72 -0.64
CA PRO A 77 -27.65 -0.35 -1.38
C PRO A 77 -27.14 1.08 -1.09
N HIS A 78 -28.05 2.03 -0.86
CA HIS A 78 -27.68 3.41 -0.52
C HIS A 78 -27.09 3.53 0.89
N ASP A 79 -27.48 2.67 1.84
CA ASP A 79 -26.85 2.63 3.17
C ASP A 79 -25.38 2.22 3.08
N LEU A 80 -25.06 1.29 2.18
CA LEU A 80 -23.68 0.88 1.91
C LEU A 80 -22.87 1.98 1.22
N ALA A 81 -23.49 2.69 0.27
CA ALA A 81 -22.89 3.85 -0.38
C ALA A 81 -22.60 4.98 0.63
N ARG A 82 -23.56 5.28 1.53
CA ARG A 82 -23.39 6.24 2.63
C ARG A 82 -22.21 5.90 3.52
N ALA A 83 -22.09 4.62 3.91
CA ALA A 83 -20.99 4.17 4.76
C ALA A 83 -19.62 4.38 4.06
N ALA A 84 -19.54 4.10 2.75
CA ALA A 84 -18.33 4.36 1.97
C ALA A 84 -17.98 5.85 1.89
N LEU A 85 -18.98 6.71 1.60
CA LEU A 85 -18.81 8.16 1.53
C LEU A 85 -18.42 8.78 2.87
N SER A 86 -19.07 8.36 3.96
CA SER A 86 -18.74 8.81 5.30
C SER A 86 -17.31 8.42 5.69
N GLY A 87 -16.87 7.21 5.31
CA GLY A 87 -15.49 6.76 5.51
C GLY A 87 -14.48 7.60 4.72
N LEU A 88 -14.79 7.94 3.48
CA LEU A 88 -13.97 8.82 2.64
C LEU A 88 -13.86 10.22 3.26
N LEU A 89 -14.99 10.81 3.65
CA LEU A 89 -15.03 12.16 4.24
C LEU A 89 -14.26 12.21 5.57
N THR A 90 -14.41 11.18 6.41
CA THR A 90 -13.70 11.09 7.70
C THR A 90 -12.19 10.93 7.50
N ARG A 91 -11.77 10.16 6.51
CA ARG A 91 -10.34 9.90 6.25
C ARG A 91 -9.63 11.07 5.56
N THR A 92 -10.32 11.73 4.63
CA THR A 92 -9.75 12.83 3.85
C THR A 92 -9.96 14.20 4.49
N ASN A 93 -10.93 14.33 5.41
CA ASN A 93 -11.32 15.57 6.09
C ASN A 93 -11.51 16.76 5.12
N VAL A 94 -12.10 16.46 3.96
CA VAL A 94 -12.36 17.45 2.91
C VAL A 94 -13.61 18.26 3.26
N PRO A 95 -13.60 19.60 3.11
CA PRO A 95 -14.78 20.42 3.31
C PRO A 95 -15.85 20.06 2.26
N LYS A 96 -17.10 19.91 2.72
CA LYS A 96 -18.22 19.46 1.87
C LYS A 96 -18.51 20.41 0.71
N ASP A 97 -18.26 21.71 0.90
CA ASP A 97 -18.57 22.76 -0.07
C ASP A 97 -17.63 22.77 -1.29
N VAL A 98 -16.48 22.09 -1.20
CA VAL A 98 -15.50 21.96 -2.30
C VAL A 98 -15.86 20.83 -3.27
N VAL A 99 -16.78 19.94 -2.90
CA VAL A 99 -17.13 18.78 -3.72
C VAL A 99 -18.12 19.21 -4.80
N ASP A 100 -17.63 19.40 -6.02
CA ASP A 100 -18.44 19.84 -7.16
C ASP A 100 -19.42 18.77 -7.66
N TYR A 101 -19.00 17.50 -7.67
CA TYR A 101 -19.77 16.44 -8.32
C TYR A 101 -19.51 15.06 -7.70
N ILE A 102 -20.57 14.24 -7.61
CA ILE A 102 -20.53 12.88 -7.07
C ILE A 102 -21.17 11.92 -8.07
N ILE A 103 -20.51 10.78 -8.31
CA ILE A 103 -20.99 9.73 -9.21
C ILE A 103 -20.81 8.37 -8.52
N PHE A 104 -21.87 7.56 -8.52
CA PHE A 104 -21.82 6.16 -8.09
C PHE A 104 -22.32 5.23 -9.19
N GLY A 105 -21.66 4.08 -9.33
CA GLY A 105 -22.10 2.99 -10.19
C GLY A 105 -22.79 1.91 -9.38
N THR A 106 -23.98 1.49 -9.82
CA THR A 106 -24.66 0.27 -9.34
C THR A 106 -25.28 -0.46 -10.53
N VAL A 107 -25.33 -1.80 -10.46
CA VAL A 107 -25.87 -2.65 -11.53
C VAL A 107 -27.31 -3.06 -11.23
N ILE A 108 -27.59 -3.47 -9.99
CA ILE A 108 -28.93 -3.83 -9.54
C ILE A 108 -29.52 -2.59 -8.87
N GLN A 109 -30.64 -2.11 -9.43
CA GLN A 109 -31.30 -0.91 -8.95
C GLN A 109 -32.33 -1.26 -7.88
N GLU A 110 -32.29 -0.51 -6.77
CA GLU A 110 -33.37 -0.47 -5.80
C GLU A 110 -34.37 0.61 -6.22
N VAL A 111 -35.66 0.24 -6.36
CA VAL A 111 -36.69 1.13 -6.94
C VAL A 111 -36.92 2.37 -6.07
N LYS A 112 -36.84 2.22 -4.75
CA LYS A 112 -37.01 3.32 -3.79
C LYS A 112 -35.91 4.37 -3.89
N THR A 113 -34.71 3.97 -4.32
CA THR A 113 -33.53 4.83 -4.42
C THR A 113 -32.94 4.73 -5.83
N SER A 114 -33.72 5.18 -6.82
CA SER A 114 -33.30 5.15 -8.23
C SER A 114 -31.97 5.86 -8.45
N ASN A 115 -31.72 6.97 -7.75
CA ASN A 115 -30.42 7.65 -7.75
C ASN A 115 -29.67 7.38 -6.45
N VAL A 116 -29.06 6.22 -6.34
CA VAL A 116 -28.28 5.81 -5.15
C VAL A 116 -27.21 6.85 -4.77
N ALA A 117 -26.58 7.51 -5.75
CA ALA A 117 -25.57 8.53 -5.50
C ALA A 117 -26.11 9.78 -4.78
N ARG A 118 -27.38 10.11 -5.03
CA ARG A 118 -28.05 11.29 -4.47
C ARG A 118 -28.64 11.01 -3.09
N GLU A 119 -29.12 9.79 -2.87
CA GLU A 119 -29.78 9.38 -1.63
C GLU A 119 -28.81 8.82 -0.58
N ALA A 120 -27.53 8.65 -0.93
CA ALA A 120 -26.48 8.17 -0.02
C ALA A 120 -26.02 9.23 0.98
#